data_AF-A0A3C1DY05-F1
#
_entry.id   AF-A0A3C1DY05-F1
#
_cell.length_a   1.000
_cell.length_b   1.000
_cell.length_c   1.000
_cell.angle_alpha   90.00
_cell.angle_beta   90.00
_cell.angle_gamma   90.00
#
_symmetry.space_group_name_H-M   'P 1'
#
loop_
_entity.id
_entity.type
_entity.pdbx_description
1 polymer ?
#
loop_
_entity_poly.entity_id
_entity_poly.type
_entity_poly.pdbx_seq_one_letter_code
_entity_poly.pdbx_strand_id
1 'polypeptide(L)'
;MNRSTDGWWSARAGLHGADYGYLLDDDETPLPDPRSRRQPESVHGLSCTFDPAAFAWTDDAWTGRQLAGGVIYELHLGTFTADGTLDSAIERLDHLVSIGVDFVELLPVNGFNGTHNWGYDGVLWYAVAEVYGGPAAYQRFVDACHAHGLGIIQDVVYNHLGPSGNYLPRFGPYLRDQSANTWGDSVNLDAPEVRRFVI
;
A
#
# COMPACT_ATOMS: atom_id res chain seq x y z
N MET A 1 15.40 19.20 9.17
CA MET A 1 16.03 17.87 8.98
C MET A 1 17.54 18.06 8.78
N ASN A 2 18.36 17.02 8.96
CA ASN A 2 19.80 17.05 8.68
C ASN A 2 20.10 16.28 7.40
N ARG A 3 20.87 16.89 6.50
CA ARG A 3 21.32 16.27 5.25
C ARG A 3 22.64 15.54 5.46
N SER A 4 22.74 14.30 5.01
CA SER A 4 23.98 13.53 4.93
C SER A 4 24.72 13.76 3.61
N THR A 5 25.97 13.35 3.54
CA THR A 5 26.85 13.55 2.38
C THR A 5 26.40 12.80 1.12
N ASP A 6 25.62 11.74 1.28
CA ASP A 6 25.03 10.92 0.21
C ASP A 6 23.63 11.43 -0.22
N GLY A 7 23.21 12.60 0.27
CA GLY A 7 21.99 13.27 -0.18
C GLY A 7 20.72 12.93 0.59
N TRP A 8 20.77 11.99 1.54
CA TRP A 8 19.62 11.64 2.38
C TRP A 8 19.35 12.70 3.45
N TRP A 9 18.07 12.82 3.82
CA TRP A 9 17.63 13.68 4.91
C TRP A 9 17.09 12.84 6.05
N SER A 10 17.42 13.21 7.28
CA SER A 10 16.94 12.53 8.49
C SER A 10 16.52 13.53 9.57
N ALA A 11 15.57 13.12 10.41
CA ALA A 11 15.20 13.82 11.63
C ALA A 11 15.65 13.00 12.84
N ARG A 12 16.10 13.67 13.91
CA ARG A 12 16.61 13.00 15.13
C ARG A 12 15.50 12.42 16.02
N ALA A 13 14.27 12.92 15.90
CA ALA A 13 13.12 12.46 16.68
C ALA A 13 12.09 11.85 15.74
N GLY A 14 11.58 10.67 16.11
CA GLY A 14 10.42 10.07 15.45
C GLY A 14 9.15 10.87 15.77
N LEU A 15 8.22 10.84 14.83
CA LEU A 15 6.86 11.31 15.07
C LEU A 15 6.02 10.13 15.57
N HIS A 16 5.18 10.38 16.56
CA HIS A 16 4.27 9.38 17.12
C HIS A 16 2.87 9.97 17.23
N GLY A 17 1.89 9.35 16.58
CA GLY A 17 0.49 9.80 16.60
C GLY A 17 0.31 11.19 15.98
N ALA A 18 1.06 11.51 14.93
CA ALA A 18 1.04 12.83 14.29
C ALA A 18 0.82 12.73 12.77
N ASP A 19 0.15 13.74 12.24
CA ASP A 19 0.10 14.01 10.81
C ASP A 19 1.32 14.86 10.41
N TYR A 20 1.89 14.58 9.24
CA TYR A 20 3.13 15.17 8.79
C TYR A 20 3.24 15.20 7.26
N GLY A 21 4.12 16.06 6.79
CA GLY A 21 4.54 16.14 5.39
C GLY A 21 5.92 16.78 5.31
N TYR A 22 6.53 16.74 4.14
CA TYR A 22 7.82 17.35 3.88
C TYR A 22 7.65 18.65 3.11
N LEU A 23 8.22 19.73 3.65
CA LEU A 23 8.46 20.96 2.90
C LEU A 23 9.77 20.79 2.14
N LEU A 24 9.73 21.04 0.83
CA LEU A 24 10.88 20.87 -0.05
C LEU A 24 11.37 22.24 -0.51
N ASP A 25 12.64 22.54 -0.26
CA ASP A 25 13.27 23.83 -0.53
C ASP A 25 12.46 24.99 0.07
N ASP A 26 12.04 25.95 -0.76
CA ASP A 26 11.23 27.12 -0.37
C ASP A 26 9.72 26.92 -0.62
N ASP A 27 9.27 25.71 -0.97
CA ASP A 27 7.84 25.39 -1.16
C ASP A 27 7.13 25.34 0.20
N GLU A 28 6.13 26.21 0.40
CA GLU A 28 5.32 26.26 1.62
C GLU A 28 4.26 25.15 1.67
N THR A 29 4.07 24.40 0.58
CA THR A 29 3.11 23.30 0.54
C THR A 29 3.77 22.01 1.02
N PRO A 30 3.32 21.42 2.15
CA PRO A 30 3.84 20.15 2.59
C PRO A 30 3.40 19.03 1.63
N LEU A 31 4.35 18.22 1.19
CA LEU A 31 4.09 17.04 0.38
C LEU A 31 3.97 15.77 1.25
N PRO A 32 3.12 14.80 0.86
CA PRO A 32 3.05 13.51 1.55
C PRO A 32 4.38 12.77 1.50
N ASP A 33 4.61 11.89 2.47
CA ASP A 33 5.75 10.97 2.48
C ASP A 33 5.58 9.95 1.35
N PRO A 34 6.54 9.81 0.41
CA PRO A 34 6.49 8.74 -0.59
C PRO A 34 6.48 7.33 0.02
N ARG A 35 6.96 7.17 1.25
CA ARG A 35 6.93 5.96 2.08
C ARG A 35 5.85 6.03 3.18
N SER A 36 4.81 6.84 2.98
CA SER A 36 3.68 6.95 3.91
C SER A 36 3.10 5.57 4.21
N ARG A 37 2.95 5.25 5.51
CA ARG A 37 2.29 4.02 5.98
C ARG A 37 0.78 4.17 6.09
N ARG A 38 0.29 5.41 6.14
CA ARG A 38 -1.12 5.73 6.35
C ARG A 38 -1.44 7.11 5.79
N GLN A 39 -2.52 7.20 5.03
CA GLN A 39 -2.85 8.42 4.31
C GLN A 39 -4.36 8.76 4.44
N PRO A 40 -4.81 9.30 5.59
CA PRO A 40 -6.23 9.39 6.00
C PRO A 40 -7.11 10.23 5.06
N GLU A 41 -6.59 11.36 4.56
CA GLU A 41 -7.40 12.34 3.83
C GLU A 41 -7.46 12.05 2.32
N SER A 42 -6.29 12.02 1.67
CA SER A 42 -6.12 11.69 0.25
C SER A 42 -4.63 11.52 -0.07
N VAL A 43 -4.30 11.02 -1.26
CA VAL A 43 -2.91 10.96 -1.76
C VAL A 43 -2.21 12.32 -1.90
N HIS A 44 -2.92 13.43 -1.68
CA HIS A 44 -2.38 14.78 -1.67
C HIS A 44 -2.23 15.37 -0.25
N GLY A 45 -2.85 14.74 0.75
CA GLY A 45 -2.89 15.23 2.12
C GLY A 45 -1.64 14.89 2.92
N LEU A 46 -1.63 15.31 4.19
CA LEU A 46 -0.57 14.96 5.13
C LEU A 46 -0.57 13.45 5.42
N SER A 47 0.60 12.86 5.47
CA SER A 47 0.80 11.49 5.93
C SER A 47 0.58 11.37 7.42
N CYS A 48 0.12 10.21 7.87
CA CYS A 48 -0.10 9.92 9.27
C CYS A 48 0.87 8.84 9.74
N THR A 49 1.41 8.99 10.95
CA THR A 49 2.21 7.92 11.54
C THR A 49 1.33 6.70 11.82
N PHE A 50 1.85 5.50 11.54
CA PHE A 50 1.19 4.24 11.85
C PHE A 50 2.19 3.28 12.50
N ASP A 51 1.81 2.76 13.68
CA ASP A 51 2.56 1.76 14.41
C ASP A 51 2.00 0.36 14.10
N PRO A 52 2.65 -0.42 13.22
CA PRO A 52 2.19 -1.76 12.88
C PRO A 52 2.32 -2.75 14.06
N ALA A 53 3.17 -2.46 15.05
CA ALA A 53 3.38 -3.34 16.20
C ALA A 53 2.26 -3.25 17.24
N ALA A 54 1.35 -2.28 17.11
CA ALA A 54 0.20 -2.14 18.00
C ALA A 54 -0.86 -3.23 17.77
N PHE A 55 -0.86 -3.89 16.61
CA PHE A 55 -1.78 -4.98 16.31
C PHE A 55 -1.29 -6.30 16.91
N ALA A 56 -2.15 -6.94 17.71
CA ALA A 56 -1.89 -8.25 18.28
C ALA A 56 -2.41 -9.34 17.32
N TRP A 57 -1.50 -9.90 16.54
CA TRP A 57 -1.78 -11.04 15.66
C TRP A 57 -2.22 -12.28 16.45
N THR A 58 -3.07 -13.10 15.84
CA THR A 58 -3.58 -14.36 16.40
C THR A 58 -3.20 -15.58 15.57
N ASP A 59 -2.42 -15.37 14.51
CA ASP A 59 -2.04 -16.34 13.50
C ASP A 59 -0.71 -17.07 13.78
N ASP A 60 -0.25 -17.17 15.03
CA ASP A 60 1.01 -17.82 15.41
C ASP A 60 1.15 -19.27 14.88
N ALA A 61 0.03 -19.95 14.64
CA ALA A 61 -0.02 -21.30 14.09
C ALA A 61 -0.01 -21.35 12.54
N TRP A 62 -0.15 -20.22 11.87
CA TRP A 62 -0.15 -20.12 10.41
C TRP A 62 1.25 -20.33 9.86
N THR A 63 1.37 -21.22 8.89
CA THR A 63 2.67 -21.58 8.25
C THR A 63 2.67 -21.37 6.74
N GLY A 64 1.61 -20.73 6.22
CA GLY A 64 1.38 -20.58 4.79
C GLY A 64 0.71 -21.80 4.15
N ARG A 65 0.50 -21.70 2.82
CA ARG A 65 0.00 -22.78 1.97
C ARG A 65 0.91 -22.99 0.77
N GLN A 66 0.96 -24.22 0.27
CA GLN A 66 1.60 -24.53 -1.00
C GLN A 66 0.74 -24.00 -2.14
N LEU A 67 1.35 -23.26 -3.08
CA LEU A 67 0.64 -22.71 -4.24
C LEU A 67 0.28 -23.79 -5.27
N ALA A 68 1.13 -24.81 -5.42
CA ALA A 68 0.93 -25.87 -6.40
C ALA A 68 -0.37 -26.64 -6.13
N GLY A 69 -1.32 -26.56 -7.06
CA GLY A 69 -2.64 -27.19 -6.95
C GLY A 69 -3.64 -26.43 -6.09
N GLY A 70 -3.30 -25.24 -5.58
CA GLY A 70 -4.21 -24.39 -4.82
C GLY A 70 -5.19 -23.62 -5.70
N VAL A 71 -6.34 -23.25 -5.12
CA VAL A 71 -7.37 -22.44 -5.77
C VAL A 71 -7.25 -20.99 -5.31
N ILE A 72 -7.02 -20.08 -6.26
CA ILE A 72 -6.96 -18.63 -6.03
C ILE A 72 -8.31 -18.00 -6.37
N TYR A 73 -8.82 -17.15 -5.48
CA TYR A 73 -9.98 -16.31 -5.71
C TYR A 73 -9.54 -14.85 -5.77
N GLU A 74 -9.58 -14.26 -6.97
CA GLU A 74 -9.30 -12.84 -7.19
C GLU A 74 -10.48 -11.98 -6.69
N LEU A 75 -10.17 -10.95 -5.89
CA LEU A 75 -11.15 -10.16 -5.16
C LEU A 75 -10.84 -8.67 -5.29
N HIS A 76 -11.82 -7.92 -5.80
CA HIS A 76 -11.83 -6.46 -5.77
C HIS A 76 -12.66 -5.95 -4.58
N LEU A 77 -12.00 -5.35 -3.59
CA LEU A 77 -12.62 -4.95 -2.32
C LEU A 77 -13.83 -4.04 -2.52
N GLY A 78 -13.69 -3.01 -3.36
CA GLY A 78 -14.73 -2.00 -3.59
C GLY A 78 -16.00 -2.51 -4.26
N THR A 79 -16.04 -3.77 -4.73
CA THR A 79 -17.23 -4.37 -5.37
C THR A 79 -17.63 -5.72 -4.79
N PHE A 80 -16.81 -6.32 -3.93
CA PHE A 80 -17.05 -7.66 -3.39
C PHE A 80 -18.21 -7.67 -2.37
N THR A 81 -18.35 -6.58 -1.61
CA THR A 81 -19.45 -6.38 -0.65
C THR A 81 -20.07 -5.00 -0.86
N ALA A 82 -21.27 -4.79 -0.29
CA ALA A 82 -21.96 -3.51 -0.42
C ALA A 82 -21.17 -2.35 0.20
N ASP A 83 -20.50 -2.60 1.34
CA ASP A 83 -19.69 -1.58 2.03
C ASP A 83 -18.31 -1.40 1.38
N GLY A 84 -17.82 -2.40 0.65
CA GLY A 84 -16.60 -2.29 -0.14
C GLY A 84 -15.30 -2.21 0.67
N THR A 85 -15.27 -2.74 1.90
CA THR A 85 -14.14 -2.62 2.83
C THR A 85 -13.46 -3.96 3.11
N LEU A 86 -12.26 -3.91 3.70
CA LEU A 86 -11.56 -5.09 4.20
C LEU A 86 -12.35 -5.79 5.31
N ASP A 87 -12.92 -5.04 6.27
CA ASP A 87 -13.71 -5.62 7.36
C ASP A 87 -15.00 -6.28 6.86
N SER A 88 -15.71 -5.67 5.90
CA SER A 88 -16.90 -6.29 5.31
C SER A 88 -16.55 -7.52 4.47
N ALA A 89 -15.36 -7.59 3.88
CA ALA A 89 -14.88 -8.80 3.19
C ALA A 89 -14.62 -9.97 4.16
N ILE A 90 -14.23 -9.70 5.42
CA ILE A 90 -14.04 -10.75 6.45
C ILE A 90 -15.33 -11.56 6.65
N GLU A 91 -16.50 -10.91 6.59
CA GLU A 91 -17.81 -11.55 6.77
C GLU A 91 -18.13 -12.61 5.71
N ARG A 92 -17.34 -12.70 4.62
CA ARG A 92 -17.54 -13.62 3.51
C ARG A 92 -16.50 -14.74 3.46
N LEU A 93 -15.52 -14.77 4.36
CA LEU A 93 -14.45 -15.78 4.32
C LEU A 93 -14.99 -17.21 4.48
N ASP A 94 -15.98 -17.42 5.35
CA ASP A 94 -16.66 -18.73 5.48
C ASP A 94 -17.23 -19.24 4.15
N HIS A 95 -17.79 -18.32 3.35
CA HIS A 95 -18.28 -18.67 2.02
C HIS A 95 -17.12 -19.08 1.09
N LEU A 96 -16.03 -18.32 1.05
CA LEU A 96 -14.86 -18.65 0.24
C LEU A 96 -14.27 -20.02 0.62
N VAL A 97 -14.19 -20.32 1.91
CA VAL A 97 -13.78 -21.65 2.40
C VAL A 97 -14.75 -22.73 1.90
N SER A 98 -16.07 -22.51 2.01
CA SER A 98 -17.08 -23.50 1.61
C SER A 98 -17.06 -23.88 0.13
N ILE A 99 -16.60 -22.96 -0.73
CA ILE A 99 -16.47 -23.22 -2.18
C ILE A 99 -15.08 -23.74 -2.55
N GLY A 100 -14.19 -23.94 -1.57
CA GLY A 100 -12.89 -24.58 -1.74
C GLY A 100 -11.75 -23.63 -2.12
N VAL A 101 -11.84 -22.34 -1.79
CA VAL A 101 -10.73 -21.40 -2.00
C VAL A 101 -9.59 -21.70 -1.04
N ASP A 102 -8.35 -21.65 -1.54
CA ASP A 102 -7.12 -21.75 -0.74
C ASP A 102 -6.45 -20.40 -0.52
N PHE A 103 -6.51 -19.52 -1.52
CA PHE A 103 -5.89 -18.20 -1.50
C PHE A 103 -6.89 -17.13 -1.94
N VAL A 104 -6.93 -16.02 -1.21
CA VAL A 104 -7.57 -14.79 -1.68
C VAL A 104 -6.49 -13.89 -2.28
N GLU A 105 -6.66 -13.53 -3.55
CA GLU A 105 -5.82 -12.54 -4.22
C GLU A 105 -6.56 -11.21 -4.24
N LEU A 106 -6.03 -10.23 -3.50
CA LEU A 106 -6.57 -8.88 -3.54
C LEU A 106 -6.01 -8.14 -4.75
N LEU A 107 -6.91 -7.50 -5.52
CA LEU A 107 -6.49 -6.42 -6.42
C LEU A 107 -5.71 -5.34 -5.64
N PRO A 108 -4.93 -4.48 -6.33
CA PRO A 108 -4.03 -3.57 -5.64
C PRO A 108 -4.75 -2.64 -4.65
N VAL A 109 -4.23 -2.57 -3.42
CA VAL A 109 -4.83 -1.77 -2.33
C VAL A 109 -4.10 -0.45 -2.07
N ASN A 110 -3.06 -0.16 -2.85
CA ASN A 110 -2.17 0.98 -2.64
C ASN A 110 -2.95 2.30 -2.70
N GLY A 111 -2.52 3.32 -1.95
CA GLY A 111 -3.19 4.62 -1.95
C GLY A 111 -3.30 5.24 -3.35
N PHE A 112 -4.52 5.59 -3.76
CA PHE A 112 -4.87 6.19 -5.05
C PHE A 112 -5.76 7.44 -4.86
N ASN A 113 -5.93 8.24 -5.92
CA ASN A 113 -6.83 9.40 -5.87
C ASN A 113 -8.30 9.00 -6.13
N GLY A 114 -9.23 9.58 -5.38
CA GLY A 114 -10.67 9.34 -5.51
C GLY A 114 -11.20 8.25 -4.57
N THR A 115 -12.46 7.88 -4.77
CA THR A 115 -13.19 6.95 -3.89
C THR A 115 -13.42 5.56 -4.48
N HIS A 116 -13.19 5.39 -5.78
CA HIS A 116 -13.33 4.12 -6.49
C HIS A 116 -12.17 3.98 -7.46
N ASN A 117 -11.50 2.83 -7.43
CA ASN A 117 -10.42 2.48 -8.36
C ASN A 117 -10.27 0.96 -8.37
N TRP A 118 -9.80 0.38 -9.48
CA TRP A 118 -9.42 -1.04 -9.49
C TRP A 118 -8.11 -1.31 -8.74
N GLY A 119 -7.30 -0.28 -8.50
CA GLY A 119 -6.05 -0.33 -7.74
C GLY A 119 -4.81 0.03 -8.56
N TYR A 120 -4.87 -0.11 -9.88
CA TYR A 120 -3.71 0.06 -10.77
C TYR A 120 -3.22 1.52 -10.89
N ASP A 121 -4.05 2.50 -10.52
CA ASP A 121 -3.63 3.91 -10.41
C ASP A 121 -2.96 4.26 -9.06
N GLY A 122 -2.53 3.25 -8.29
CA GLY A 122 -1.87 3.44 -7.01
C GLY A 122 -0.59 4.28 -7.11
N VAL A 123 -0.41 5.22 -6.18
CA VAL A 123 0.77 6.11 -6.11
C VAL A 123 1.51 6.03 -4.78
N LEU A 124 0.81 5.69 -3.67
CA LEU A 124 1.43 5.50 -2.36
C LEU A 124 1.58 4.01 -2.06
N TRP A 125 2.68 3.42 -2.51
CA TRP A 125 2.88 1.97 -2.46
C TRP A 125 2.97 1.35 -1.06
N TYR A 126 3.20 2.17 -0.05
CA TYR A 126 3.34 1.73 1.34
C TYR A 126 2.08 1.97 2.19
N ALA A 127 1.04 2.57 1.60
CA ALA A 127 -0.22 2.84 2.28
C ALA A 127 -1.35 2.02 1.68
N VAL A 128 -2.15 1.39 2.53
CA VAL A 128 -3.44 0.82 2.14
C VAL A 128 -4.45 1.95 2.03
N ALA A 129 -5.21 2.00 0.94
CA ALA A 129 -6.21 3.04 0.70
C ALA A 129 -7.25 3.07 1.83
N GLU A 130 -7.49 4.27 2.37
CA GLU A 130 -8.36 4.45 3.55
C GLU A 130 -9.83 4.16 3.24
N VAL A 131 -10.24 4.26 1.96
CA VAL A 131 -11.58 3.84 1.51
C VAL A 131 -11.84 2.35 1.76
N TYR A 132 -10.80 1.53 1.85
CA TYR A 132 -10.91 0.11 2.21
C TYR A 132 -10.79 -0.16 3.71
N GLY A 133 -10.53 0.88 4.52
CA GLY A 133 -10.31 0.79 5.98
C GLY A 133 -8.86 0.97 6.42
N GLY A 134 -7.94 1.22 5.48
CA GLY A 134 -6.55 1.55 5.78
C GLY A 134 -5.72 0.38 6.34
N PRO A 135 -4.49 0.65 6.82
CA PRO A 135 -3.53 -0.40 7.18
C PRO A 135 -3.99 -1.27 8.37
N ALA A 136 -4.75 -0.70 9.32
CA ALA A 136 -5.27 -1.45 10.45
C ALA A 136 -6.33 -2.48 10.03
N ALA A 137 -7.20 -2.15 9.06
CA ALA A 137 -8.16 -3.10 8.52
C ALA A 137 -7.47 -4.20 7.71
N TYR A 138 -6.36 -3.88 7.03
CA TYR A 138 -5.58 -4.88 6.31
C TYR A 138 -4.97 -5.92 7.25
N GLN A 139 -4.44 -5.51 8.41
CA GLN A 139 -3.97 -6.45 9.43
C GLN A 139 -5.08 -7.38 9.92
N ARG A 140 -6.27 -6.83 10.23
CA ARG A 140 -7.45 -7.63 10.62
C ARG A 140 -7.86 -8.62 9.53
N PHE A 141 -7.87 -8.19 8.27
CA PHE A 141 -8.25 -9.05 7.14
C PHE A 141 -7.27 -10.21 6.95
N VAL A 142 -5.97 -9.94 6.99
CA VAL A 142 -4.94 -10.98 6.88
C VAL A 142 -5.04 -11.97 8.04
N ASP A 143 -5.15 -11.48 9.28
CA ASP A 143 -5.29 -12.32 10.47
C ASP A 143 -6.54 -13.22 10.38
N ALA A 144 -7.67 -12.65 9.96
CA ALA A 144 -8.92 -13.39 9.77
C ALA A 144 -8.80 -14.47 8.67
N CYS A 145 -8.12 -14.15 7.56
CA CYS A 145 -7.87 -15.12 6.50
C CYS A 145 -7.01 -16.29 7.01
N HIS A 146 -5.92 -16.01 7.72
CA HIS A 146 -5.09 -17.06 8.32
C HIS A 146 -5.86 -17.91 9.33
N ALA A 147 -6.73 -17.31 10.15
CA ALA A 147 -7.62 -18.03 11.06
C ALA A 147 -8.62 -18.96 10.33
N HIS A 148 -9.01 -18.61 9.10
CA HIS A 148 -9.85 -19.45 8.22
C HIS A 148 -9.03 -20.43 7.38
N GLY A 149 -7.71 -20.46 7.61
CA GLY A 149 -6.78 -21.26 6.85
C GLY A 149 -6.66 -20.81 5.40
N LEU A 150 -6.91 -19.55 5.06
CA LEU A 150 -6.77 -18.97 3.71
C LEU A 150 -5.42 -18.25 3.60
N GLY A 151 -4.70 -18.47 2.50
CA GLY A 151 -3.56 -17.65 2.14
C GLY A 151 -4.00 -16.31 1.54
N ILE A 152 -3.16 -15.29 1.67
CA ILE A 152 -3.38 -13.97 1.05
C ILE A 152 -2.29 -13.67 0.04
N ILE A 153 -2.70 -13.22 -1.13
CA ILE A 153 -1.84 -12.72 -2.20
C ILE A 153 -2.22 -11.25 -2.41
N GLN A 154 -1.22 -10.37 -2.48
CA GLN A 154 -1.42 -8.97 -2.81
C GLN A 154 -0.91 -8.73 -4.22
N ASP A 155 -1.79 -8.28 -5.12
CA ASP A 155 -1.36 -7.73 -6.39
C ASP A 155 -0.59 -6.41 -6.16
N VAL A 156 0.57 -6.28 -6.77
CA VAL A 156 1.51 -5.16 -6.61
C VAL A 156 1.91 -4.57 -7.95
N VAL A 157 1.84 -3.25 -8.06
CA VAL A 157 2.12 -2.52 -9.30
C VAL A 157 3.46 -1.78 -9.18
N TYR A 158 4.54 -2.43 -9.60
CA TYR A 158 5.89 -1.85 -9.57
C TYR A 158 6.41 -1.37 -10.93
N ASN A 159 5.56 -1.37 -11.95
CA ASN A 159 5.95 -1.00 -13.31
C ASN A 159 5.61 0.46 -13.69
N HIS A 160 4.68 1.10 -12.96
CA HIS A 160 4.33 2.51 -13.10
C HIS A 160 3.71 3.04 -11.79
N LEU A 161 3.44 4.34 -11.73
CA LEU A 161 2.58 4.96 -10.71
C LEU A 161 1.40 5.62 -11.41
N GLY A 162 0.26 5.68 -10.72
CA GLY A 162 -0.93 6.35 -11.26
C GLY A 162 -0.75 7.85 -11.53
N PRO A 163 -1.70 8.46 -12.26
CA PRO A 163 -1.54 9.80 -12.81
C PRO A 163 -1.72 10.94 -11.81
N SER A 164 -2.20 10.67 -10.59
CA SER A 164 -2.52 11.71 -9.59
C SER A 164 -2.02 11.32 -8.21
N GLY A 165 -1.21 12.21 -7.61
CA GLY A 165 -0.65 12.03 -6.26
C GLY A 165 0.75 11.40 -6.23
N ASN A 166 1.35 11.12 -7.38
CA ASN A 166 2.75 10.72 -7.47
C ASN A 166 3.68 11.94 -7.32
N TYR A 167 4.23 12.13 -6.13
CA TYR A 167 5.21 13.19 -5.85
C TYR A 167 6.67 12.71 -5.90
N LEU A 168 6.95 11.45 -6.23
CA LEU A 168 8.33 10.92 -6.25
C LEU A 168 9.34 11.80 -7.03
N PRO A 169 9.00 12.37 -8.21
CA PRO A 169 9.93 13.24 -8.94
C PRO A 169 10.36 14.50 -8.17
N ARG A 170 9.59 14.94 -7.17
CA ARG A 170 9.96 16.05 -6.28
C ARG A 170 11.04 15.67 -5.27
N PHE A 171 11.13 14.39 -4.91
CA PHE A 171 12.08 13.88 -3.91
C PHE A 171 13.37 13.32 -4.53
N GLY A 172 13.37 13.02 -5.83
CA GLY A 172 14.55 12.53 -6.54
C GLY A 172 14.24 11.87 -7.87
N PRO A 173 15.26 11.31 -8.56
CA PRO A 173 15.15 10.73 -9.89
C PRO A 173 14.56 9.31 -9.87
N TYR A 174 13.37 9.16 -9.31
CA TYR A 174 12.66 7.88 -9.18
C TYR A 174 12.12 7.33 -10.51
N LEU A 175 11.87 8.21 -11.48
CA LEU A 175 11.37 7.88 -12.81
C LEU A 175 12.49 8.11 -13.83
N ARG A 176 12.47 7.33 -14.91
CA ARG A 176 13.38 7.50 -16.03
C ARG A 176 12.90 8.62 -16.94
N ASP A 177 13.79 9.53 -17.28
CA ASP A 177 13.53 10.52 -18.33
C ASP A 177 13.25 9.83 -19.67
N GLN A 178 12.19 10.26 -20.35
CA GLN A 178 11.87 9.90 -21.75
C GLN A 178 11.62 8.40 -22.00
N SER A 179 11.34 7.61 -20.96
CA SER A 179 10.82 6.25 -21.12
C SER A 179 9.50 6.10 -20.38
N ALA A 180 8.44 5.81 -21.12
CA ALA A 180 7.11 5.56 -20.60
C ALA A 180 6.59 4.22 -21.10
N ASN A 181 5.75 3.56 -20.31
CA ASN A 181 4.90 2.48 -20.77
C ASN A 181 3.52 3.05 -21.12
N THR A 182 2.54 2.18 -21.41
CA THR A 182 1.17 2.60 -21.76
C THR A 182 0.46 3.40 -20.65
N TRP A 183 0.95 3.33 -19.41
CA TRP A 183 0.28 3.82 -18.20
C TRP A 183 1.01 4.98 -17.50
N GLY A 184 2.28 5.22 -17.83
CA GLY A 184 3.05 6.34 -17.28
C GLY A 184 4.56 6.19 -17.46
N ASP A 185 5.32 7.10 -16.86
CA ASP A 185 6.78 7.06 -16.88
C ASP A 185 7.30 5.80 -16.18
N SER A 186 8.38 5.23 -16.73
CA SER A 186 8.98 4.00 -16.22
C SER A 186 9.79 4.26 -14.95
N VAL A 187 9.71 3.33 -14.01
CA VAL A 187 10.49 3.37 -12.76
C VAL A 187 11.99 3.21 -13.06
N ASN A 188 12.83 4.06 -12.43
CA ASN A 188 14.28 4.07 -12.62
C ASN A 188 14.98 2.96 -11.82
N LEU A 189 14.84 1.71 -12.25
CA LEU A 189 15.45 0.55 -11.58
C LEU A 189 16.98 0.47 -11.68
N ASP A 190 17.64 1.34 -12.45
CA ASP A 190 19.11 1.42 -12.46
C ASP A 190 19.64 1.99 -11.15
N ALA A 191 18.87 2.89 -10.51
CA ALA A 191 19.21 3.53 -9.26
C ALA A 191 19.00 2.58 -8.04
N PRO A 192 20.04 2.31 -7.23
CA PRO A 192 19.92 1.46 -6.05
C PRO A 192 18.86 1.91 -5.03
N GLU A 193 18.72 3.22 -4.83
CA GLU A 193 17.74 3.84 -3.94
C GLU A 193 16.30 3.61 -4.40
N VAL A 194 16.06 3.61 -5.71
CA VAL A 194 14.75 3.32 -6.31
C VAL A 194 14.43 1.84 -6.19
N ARG A 195 15.42 0.95 -6.37
CA ARG A 195 15.23 -0.49 -6.08
C ARG A 195 14.89 -0.73 -4.61
N ARG A 196 15.50 -0.01 -3.67
CA ARG A 196 15.15 -0.04 -2.23
C ARG A 196 13.79 0.60 -1.91
N PHE A 197 13.20 1.32 -2.85
CA PHE A 197 11.83 1.79 -2.72
C PHE A 197 10.80 0.75 -3.20
N VAL A 198 11.23 -0.25 -3.97
CA VAL A 198 10.38 -1.37 -4.41
C VAL A 198 10.52 -2.59 -3.48
N ILE A 199 11.76 -2.90 -3.06
CA ILE A 199 12.14 -4.12 -2.31
C ILE A 199 12.15 -3.87 -0.79
#